data_AF-A0A523XN81-F1
#
_entry.id   AF-A0A523XN81-F1
#
_cell.length_a   1.000
_cell.length_b   1.000
_cell.length_c   1.000
_cell.angle_alpha   90.00
_cell.angle_beta   90.00
_cell.angle_gamma   90.00
#
_symmetry.space_group_name_H-M   'P 1'
#
loop_
_entity.id
_entity.type
_entity.pdbx_description
1 polymer ?
#
loop_
_entity_poly.entity_id
_entity_poly.type
_entity_poly.pdbx_seq_one_letter_code
_entity_poly.pdbx_strand_id
1 'polypeptide(L)' 'MPKQMAIVDYRKCQPEKCDDGICLAVSECPNKILKQEAPYEMPDPNPAMCVGCGICALACPLEAIQMI' A
#
# COMPACT_ATOMS: atom_id res chain seq x y z
N MET A 1 4.65 7.24 22.15
CA MET A 1 4.26 5.90 21.69
C MET A 1 4.59 5.81 20.21
N PRO A 2 5.35 4.81 19.75
CA PRO A 2 5.59 4.64 18.32
C PRO A 2 4.24 4.41 17.63
N LYS A 3 3.95 5.19 16.59
CA LYS A 3 2.72 5.00 15.80
C LYS A 3 2.98 3.90 14.78
N GLN A 4 2.10 2.89 14.77
CA GLN A 4 2.18 1.83 13.79
C GLN A 4 1.80 2.38 12.40
N MET A 5 2.63 2.16 11.40
CA MET A 5 2.49 2.74 10.06
C MET A 5 2.71 1.73 8.95
N ALA A 6 2.02 1.94 7.83
CA ALA A 6 2.19 1.14 6.63
C ALA A 6 3.44 1.59 5.85
N ILE A 7 4.26 0.62 5.43
CA ILE A 7 5.39 0.81 4.51
C ILE A 7 5.25 -0.14 3.33
N VAL A 8 5.75 0.27 2.17
CA VAL A 8 5.78 -0.58 0.97
C VAL A 8 7.16 -1.23 0.87
N ASP A 9 7.23 -2.56 0.85
CA ASP A 9 8.42 -3.31 0.46
C ASP A 9 8.47 -3.39 -1.07
N TYR A 10 9.20 -2.45 -1.67
CA TYR A 10 9.37 -2.35 -3.12
C TYR A 10 10.06 -3.57 -3.75
N ARG A 11 10.68 -4.46 -2.96
CA ARG A 11 11.25 -5.71 -3.47
C ARG A 11 10.16 -6.76 -3.72
N LYS A 12 9.04 -6.67 -2.99
CA LYS A 12 7.88 -7.55 -3.15
C LYS A 12 6.80 -6.93 -4.04
N CYS A 13 6.70 -5.59 -4.08
CA CYS A 13 5.74 -4.89 -4.90
C CYS A 13 6.05 -5.14 -6.39
N GLN A 14 5.17 -5.86 -7.06
CA GLN A 14 5.30 -6.25 -8.47
C GLN A 14 3.97 -5.93 -9.16
N PRO A 15 3.74 -4.67 -9.58
CA PRO A 15 2.48 -4.24 -10.18
C PRO A 15 2.03 -5.09 -11.37
N GLU A 16 2.96 -5.67 -12.12
CA GLU A 16 2.70 -6.59 -13.23
C GLU A 16 1.99 -7.89 -12.82
N LYS A 17 1.96 -8.21 -11.53
CA LYS A 17 1.22 -9.36 -10.96
C LYS A 17 -0.13 -8.97 -10.38
N CYS A 18 -0.51 -7.70 -10.43
CA CYS A 18 -1.81 -7.20 -10.01
C CYS A 18 -2.77 -7.13 -11.20
N ASP A 19 -4.07 -7.23 -10.93
CA ASP A 19 -5.13 -7.14 -11.95
C ASP A 19 -5.10 -5.76 -12.63
N ASP A 20 -4.89 -5.76 -13.95
CA ASP A 20 -4.62 -4.57 -14.79
C ASP A 20 -3.57 -3.59 -14.22
N GLY A 21 -2.65 -4.08 -13.39
CA GLY A 21 -1.66 -3.24 -12.71
C GLY A 21 -2.25 -2.31 -11.64
N ILE A 22 -3.49 -2.52 -11.21
CA ILE A 22 -4.18 -1.67 -10.24
C ILE A 22 -3.87 -2.11 -8.81
N CYS A 23 -3.45 -1.16 -7.97
CA CYS A 23 -3.11 -1.43 -6.59
C CYS A 23 -4.36 -1.46 -5.69
N LEU A 24 -4.83 -2.67 -5.32
CA LEU A 24 -5.95 -2.83 -4.38
C LEU A 24 -5.70 -2.13 -3.04
N ALA A 25 -4.45 -2.11 -2.55
CA ALA A 25 -4.12 -1.44 -1.31
C ALA A 25 -4.35 0.08 -1.34
N VAL A 26 -4.20 0.70 -2.51
CA VAL A 26 -4.55 2.11 -2.74
C VAL A 26 -6.06 2.27 -2.70
N SER A 27 -6.79 1.43 -3.43
CA SER A 27 -8.26 1.47 -3.50
C SER A 27 -8.92 1.26 -2.13
N GLU A 28 -8.36 0.38 -1.31
CA GLU A 28 -8.91 0.01 0.00
C GLU A 28 -8.40 0.89 1.15
N CYS A 29 -7.51 1.86 0.90
CA CYS A 29 -7.02 2.72 1.98
C CYS A 29 -8.05 3.81 2.31
N PRO A 30 -8.77 3.74 3.45
CA PRO A 30 -9.81 4.73 3.76
C PRO A 30 -9.23 6.13 4.00
N ASN A 31 -7.95 6.19 4.42
CA ASN A 31 -7.24 7.42 4.72
C ASN A 31 -6.41 7.93 3.53
N LYS A 32 -6.44 7.24 2.38
CA LYS A 32 -5.76 7.63 1.13
C LYS A 32 -4.27 7.98 1.32
N ILE A 33 -3.60 7.22 2.19
CA ILE A 33 -2.17 7.40 2.46
C ILE A 33 -1.30 6.79 1.36
N LEU A 34 -1.86 5.91 0.55
CA LEU A 34 -1.19 5.33 -0.61
C LEU A 34 -1.78 5.96 -1.87
N LYS A 35 -0.93 6.34 -2.81
CA LYS A 35 -1.36 6.88 -4.11
C LYS A 35 -0.66 6.13 -5.23
N GLN A 36 -1.41 5.65 -6.21
CA GLN A 36 -0.85 5.13 -7.46
C GLN A 36 -1.21 6.14 -8.56
N GLU A 37 -0.21 6.72 -9.23
CA GLU A 37 -0.43 7.76 -10.25
C GLU A 37 -1.00 7.18 -11.56
N ALA A 38 -0.56 5.97 -11.93
CA ALA A 38 -1.04 5.25 -13.10
C ALA A 38 -1.03 3.72 -12.88
N PRO A 39 -1.82 2.95 -13.66
CA PRO A 39 -1.73 1.49 -13.65
C PRO A 39 -0.29 1.02 -13.90
N TYR A 40 0.08 -0.10 -13.26
CA TYR A 40 1.43 -0.69 -13.27
C TYR A 40 2.53 0.14 -12.57
N GLU A 41 2.21 1.32 -12.03
CA GLU A 41 3.14 2.04 -11.17
C GLU A 41 3.05 1.58 -9.72
N MET A 42 4.17 1.64 -9.00
CA MET A 42 4.19 1.35 -7.56
C MET A 42 3.49 2.48 -6.79
N PRO A 43 2.79 2.17 -5.68
CA PRO A 43 2.14 3.20 -4.89
C PRO A 43 3.15 4.03 -4.10
N ASP A 44 2.95 5.34 -4.06
CA ASP A 44 3.66 6.30 -3.21
C ASP A 44 2.98 6.42 -1.83
N PRO A 45 3.66 6.06 -0.72
CA PRO A 45 3.13 6.16 0.62
C PRO A 45 3.39 7.51 1.29
N ASN A 46 2.36 8.08 1.91
CA ASN A 46 2.44 9.17 2.88
C ASN A 46 2.20 8.65 4.32
N PRO A 47 3.22 8.07 4.97
CA PRO A 47 3.08 7.41 6.27
C PRO A 47 2.75 8.39 7.42
N ALA A 48 2.99 9.69 7.26
CA ALA A 48 2.71 10.70 8.29
C ALA A 48 1.23 10.77 8.68
N MET A 49 0.34 10.43 7.74
CA MET A 49 -1.12 10.40 7.92
C MET A 49 -1.65 9.00 8.26
N CYS A 50 -0.78 8.00 8.36
CA CYS A 50 -1.19 6.63 8.64
C CYS A 50 -1.68 6.51 10.09
N VAL A 51 -2.87 5.94 10.25
CA VAL A 51 -3.48 5.66 11.56
C VAL A 51 -3.30 4.20 12.02
N GLY A 52 -2.54 3.40 11.26
CA GLY A 52 -2.20 2.03 11.64
C GLY A 52 -3.32 0.99 11.47
N CYS A 53 -4.37 1.26 10.68
CA CYS A 53 -5.52 0.35 10.55
C CYS A 53 -5.22 -1.01 9.86
N GLY A 54 -4.11 -1.12 9.11
CA GLY A 54 -3.69 -2.39 8.48
C GLY A 54 -4.49 -2.86 7.27
N ILE A 55 -5.56 -2.17 6.86
CA ILE A 55 -6.43 -2.59 5.74
C ILE A 55 -5.65 -2.75 4.43
N CYS A 56 -4.77 -1.80 4.11
CA CYS A 56 -3.92 -1.88 2.91
C CYS A 56 -2.97 -3.09 2.93
N ALA A 57 -2.47 -3.49 4.11
CA ALA A 57 -1.64 -4.68 4.25
C ALA A 57 -2.42 -5.96 3.98
N LEU A 58 -3.66 -6.06 4.47
CA LEU A 58 -4.55 -7.19 4.20
C LEU A 58 -5.01 -7.25 2.74
N ALA A 59 -5.20 -6.09 2.10
CA ALA A 59 -5.68 -6.00 0.73
C ALA A 59 -4.59 -6.33 -0.32
N CYS A 60 -3.30 -6.22 0.01
CA CYS A 60 -2.22 -6.47 -0.94
C CYS A 60 -1.99 -7.98 -1.11
N PRO A 61 -2.32 -8.59 -2.28
CA PRO A 61 -2.18 -10.03 -2.48
C PRO A 61 -0.73 -10.51 -2.53
N LEU A 62 0.22 -9.59 -2.76
CA LEU A 62 1.66 -9.86 -2.78
C LEU A 62 2.32 -9.69 -1.40
N GLU A 63 1.54 -9.33 -0.37
CA GLU A 63 2.03 -9.01 0.97
C GLU A 63 3.19 -7.99 0.95
N ALA A 64 3.13 -7.08 -0.03
CA ALA A 64 4.16 -6.06 -0.23
C ALA A 64 4.02 -4.88 0.74
N ILE A 65 2.95 -4.81 1.53
CA ILE A 65 2.74 -3.77 2.52
C ILE A 65 2.95 -4.35 3.91
N GLN A 66 3.82 -3.71 4.69
CA GLN A 66 4.21 -4.12 6.03
C GLN A 66 3.78 -3.05 7.03
N MET A 67 3.44 -3.48 8.26
CA MET A 67 3.09 -2.58 9.36
C MET A 67 4.26 -2.54 10.35
N ILE A 68 4.82 -1.36 10.59
CA ILE A 68 5.94 -1.15 11.52
C ILE A 68 5.61 -0.17 12.63
#